data_AF-A0A892ZHY6-F1
#
_entry.id   AF-A0A892ZHY6-F1
#
_cell.length_a   1.000
_cell.length_b   1.000
_cell.length_c   1.000
_cell.angle_alpha   90.00
_cell.angle_beta   90.00
_cell.angle_gamma   90.00
#
_symmetry.space_group_name_H-M   'P 1'
#
loop_
_entity.id
_entity.type
_entity.pdbx_description
1 polymer ?
#
loop_
_entity_poly.entity_id
_entity_poly.type
_entity_poly.pdbx_seq_one_letter_code
_entity_poly.pdbx_strand_id
1 'polypeptide(L)'
;MTSNCEQTLGKLKEIIDRRLMNAKSYLICNHRGGALTVDAMGKRFAKIRAQAIAKFPELKDELSACQFRDLRAKSGTDAYLQSDSVETAQKHLGHANPSMTKRYIRRDKALTPLENCGTPAKIAEKSDE
;
A
#
# COMPACT_ATOMS: atom_id res chain seq x y z
N MET A 1 -5.97 32.53 -11.68
CA MET A 1 -4.71 31.79 -11.47
C MET A 1 -5.04 30.31 -11.44
N THR A 2 -5.09 29.68 -12.62
CA THR A 2 -5.33 28.24 -12.76
C THR A 2 -4.02 27.52 -12.48
N SER A 3 -3.83 27.12 -11.22
CA SER A 3 -2.76 26.19 -10.87
C SER A 3 -2.98 24.90 -11.65
N ASN A 4 -2.00 24.53 -12.47
CA ASN A 4 -1.92 23.23 -13.13
C ASN A 4 -2.03 22.13 -12.07
N CYS A 5 -3.23 21.61 -11.88
CA CYS A 5 -3.46 20.42 -11.08
C CYS A 5 -3.02 19.25 -11.94
N GLU A 6 -1.79 18.76 -11.72
CA GLU A 6 -1.34 17.47 -12.24
C GLU A 6 -2.43 16.45 -11.96
N GLN A 7 -3.10 16.00 -13.02
CA GLN A 7 -4.26 15.14 -12.89
C GLN A 7 -3.80 13.81 -12.31
N THR A 8 -4.09 13.57 -11.04
CA THR A 8 -4.13 12.20 -10.52
C THR A 8 -5.18 11.46 -11.35
N LEU A 9 -4.79 10.44 -12.11
CA LEU A 9 -5.68 9.67 -12.99
C LEU A 9 -5.99 8.29 -12.40
N GLY A 10 -7.16 7.73 -12.73
CA GLY A 10 -7.56 6.37 -12.39
C GLY A 10 -7.82 6.11 -10.90
N LYS A 11 -7.60 4.86 -10.45
CA LYS A 11 -7.92 4.38 -9.09
C LYS A 11 -7.23 5.16 -7.96
N LEU A 12 -6.09 5.80 -8.23
CA LEU A 12 -5.41 6.63 -7.25
C LEU A 12 -6.24 7.88 -6.91
N LYS A 13 -6.80 8.54 -7.92
CA LYS A 13 -7.69 9.69 -7.74
C LYS A 13 -8.89 9.32 -6.88
N GLU A 14 -9.54 8.20 -7.20
CA GLU A 14 -10.70 7.70 -6.45
C GLU A 14 -10.37 7.45 -4.97
N ILE A 15 -9.19 6.87 -4.68
CA ILE A 15 -8.74 6.63 -3.30
C ILE A 15 -8.49 7.95 -2.59
N ILE A 16 -7.83 8.91 -3.24
CA ILE A 16 -7.53 10.23 -2.67
C ILE A 16 -8.83 10.99 -2.43
N ASP A 17 -9.72 11.10 -3.41
CA ASP A 17 -11.00 11.80 -3.29
C ASP A 17 -11.84 11.23 -2.14
N ARG A 18 -11.98 9.90 -2.08
CA ARG A 18 -12.69 9.23 -0.97
C ARG A 18 -12.09 9.56 0.40
N ARG A 19 -10.77 9.71 0.48
CA ARG A 19 -10.09 10.08 1.72
C ARG A 19 -10.28 11.56 2.03
N LEU A 20 -10.22 12.43 1.03
CA LEU A 20 -10.44 13.87 1.17
C LEU A 20 -11.85 14.20 1.66
N MET A 21 -12.87 13.44 1.25
CA MET A 21 -14.25 13.60 1.77
C MET A 21 -14.35 13.49 3.30
N ASN A 22 -13.42 12.76 3.92
CA ASN A 22 -13.39 12.51 5.37
C ASN A 22 -12.15 13.12 6.05
N ALA A 23 -11.27 13.78 5.28
CA ALA A 23 -10.02 14.31 5.78
C ALA A 23 -10.27 15.67 6.43
N LYS A 24 -9.81 15.83 7.67
CA LYS A 24 -9.82 17.14 8.34
C LYS A 24 -8.56 17.94 7.99
N SER A 25 -7.39 17.33 8.19
CA SER A 25 -6.09 17.99 8.00
C SER A 25 -5.01 17.09 7.39
N TYR A 26 -5.21 15.77 7.39
CA TYR A 26 -4.24 14.79 6.90
C TYR A 26 -4.93 13.81 5.94
N LEU A 27 -4.19 13.33 4.94
CA LEU A 27 -4.71 12.34 3.98
C LEU A 27 -4.99 10.97 4.64
N ILE A 28 -4.18 10.63 5.65
CA ILE A 28 -4.34 9.40 6.44
C ILE A 28 -4.49 9.78 7.92
N CYS A 29 -5.70 9.62 8.42
CA CYS A 29 -6.07 9.94 9.80
C CYS A 29 -6.22 8.69 10.67
N ASN A 30 -6.00 8.86 11.97
CA ASN A 30 -6.50 7.95 12.99
C ASN A 30 -8.02 8.18 13.25
N HIS A 31 -8.64 7.34 14.06
CA HIS A 31 -10.08 7.43 14.37
C HIS A 31 -10.47 8.73 15.11
N ARG A 32 -9.51 9.42 15.73
CA ARG A 32 -9.70 10.72 16.40
C ARG A 32 -9.48 11.91 15.45
N GLY A 33 -9.18 11.67 14.17
CA GLY A 33 -8.92 12.71 13.18
C GLY A 33 -7.50 13.28 13.17
N GLY A 34 -6.59 12.78 14.02
CA GLY A 34 -5.19 13.16 14.01
C GLY A 34 -4.38 12.39 12.96
N ALA A 35 -3.16 12.85 12.67
CA ALA A 35 -2.25 12.16 11.75
C ALA A 35 -1.98 10.71 12.21
N LEU A 36 -2.03 9.76 11.29
CA LEU A 36 -1.63 8.39 11.57
C LEU A 36 -0.09 8.29 11.55
N THR A 37 0.51 7.83 12.65
CA THR A 37 1.96 7.65 12.72
C THR A 37 2.42 6.41 11.96
N VAL A 38 3.69 6.42 11.52
CA VAL A 38 4.32 5.28 10.85
C VAL A 38 4.26 4.02 11.72
N ASP A 39 4.52 4.15 13.02
CA ASP A 39 4.44 3.05 13.98
C ASP A 39 3.03 2.47 14.07
N ALA A 40 2.00 3.32 14.06
CA ALA A 40 0.62 2.86 14.08
C ALA A 40 0.26 2.08 12.80
N MET A 41 0.78 2.50 11.64
CA MET A 41 0.64 1.74 10.39
C MET A 41 1.35 0.38 10.46
N GLY A 42 2.57 0.35 10.99
CA GLY A 42 3.32 -0.90 11.20
C GLY A 42 2.58 -1.88 12.12
N LYS A 43 2.04 -1.40 13.24
CA LYS A 43 1.23 -2.22 14.17
C LYS A 43 -0.04 -2.77 13.51
N ARG A 44 -0.75 -1.96 12.74
CA ARG A 44 -1.94 -2.39 11.98
C ARG A 44 -1.59 -3.47 10.97
N PHE A 45 -0.48 -3.31 10.24
CA PHE A 45 -0.01 -4.32 9.30
C PHE A 45 0.35 -5.62 10.00
N ALA A 46 1.07 -5.57 11.13
CA ALA A 46 1.40 -6.76 11.92
C ALA A 46 0.15 -7.53 12.38
N LYS A 47 -0.91 -6.81 12.78
CA LYS A 47 -2.20 -7.42 13.13
C LYS A 47 -2.84 -8.14 11.94
N ILE A 48 -2.87 -7.51 10.77
CA ILE A 48 -3.42 -8.11 9.54
C ILE A 48 -2.60 -9.34 9.13
N ARG A 49 -1.28 -9.26 9.22
CA ARG A 49 -0.37 -10.38 8.94
C ARG A 49 -0.66 -11.58 9.85
N ALA A 50 -0.84 -11.34 11.16
CA ALA A 50 -1.19 -12.41 12.09
C ALA A 50 -2.54 -13.06 11.75
N GLN A 51 -3.54 -12.26 11.35
CA GLN A 51 -4.83 -12.78 10.87
C GLN A 51 -4.70 -13.57 9.57
N ALA A 52 -3.86 -13.12 8.64
CA ALA A 52 -3.60 -13.83 7.39
C ALA A 52 -2.92 -15.18 7.64
N ILE A 53 -1.92 -15.24 8.53
CA ILE A 53 -1.26 -16.48 8.94
C ILE A 53 -2.25 -17.46 9.57
N ALA A 54 -3.16 -16.97 10.41
CA ALA A 54 -4.19 -17.81 11.02
C ALA A 54 -5.16 -18.40 9.98
N LYS A 55 -5.39 -17.69 8.87
CA LYS A 55 -6.27 -18.13 7.78
C LYS A 55 -5.57 -19.06 6.78
N PHE A 56 -4.28 -18.86 6.56
CA PHE A 56 -3.45 -19.58 5.59
C PHE A 56 -2.17 -20.10 6.26
N PRO A 57 -2.28 -21.12 7.13
CA PRO A 57 -1.14 -21.65 7.87
C PRO A 57 -0.04 -22.23 6.96
N GLU A 58 -0.39 -22.68 5.76
CA GLU A 58 0.53 -23.18 4.75
C GLU A 58 1.49 -22.11 4.20
N LEU A 59 1.09 -20.84 4.24
CA LEU A 59 1.90 -19.68 3.82
C LEU A 59 2.58 -18.98 4.99
N LYS A 60 2.58 -19.58 6.20
CA LYS A 60 3.03 -18.94 7.43
C LYS A 60 4.43 -18.33 7.31
N ASP A 61 5.38 -19.05 6.73
CA ASP A 61 6.78 -18.61 6.66
C ASP A 61 6.93 -17.41 5.72
N GLU A 62 6.28 -17.47 4.54
CA GLU A 62 6.26 -16.38 3.57
C GLU A 62 5.56 -15.13 4.13
N LEU A 63 4.39 -15.32 4.75
CA LEU A 63 3.62 -14.25 5.36
C LEU A 63 4.39 -13.62 6.52
N SER A 64 5.10 -14.40 7.33
CA SER A 64 5.90 -13.91 8.46
C SER A 64 7.08 -13.05 8.01
N ALA A 65 7.71 -13.40 6.88
CA ALA A 65 8.78 -12.64 6.27
C ALA A 65 8.30 -11.31 5.65
N CYS A 66 7.03 -11.23 5.25
CA CYS A 66 6.45 -10.03 4.64
C CYS A 66 6.33 -8.88 5.65
N GLN A 67 6.91 -7.73 5.32
CA GLN A 67 6.90 -6.52 6.14
C GLN A 67 6.18 -5.37 5.42
N PHE A 68 5.69 -4.39 6.19
CA PHE A 68 4.96 -3.26 5.64
C PHE A 68 5.74 -2.48 4.58
N ARG A 69 7.07 -2.37 4.76
CA ARG A 69 7.98 -1.72 3.80
C ARG A 69 8.09 -2.45 2.46
N ASP A 70 7.78 -3.74 2.41
CA ASP A 70 7.85 -4.52 1.18
C ASP A 70 6.76 -4.13 0.18
N LEU A 71 5.69 -3.45 0.65
CA LEU A 71 4.70 -2.83 -0.23
C LEU A 71 5.32 -1.78 -1.17
N ARG A 72 6.35 -1.06 -0.71
CA ARG A 72 7.09 -0.12 -1.56
C ARG A 72 7.87 -0.85 -2.65
N ALA A 73 8.55 -1.94 -2.29
CA ALA A 73 9.27 -2.77 -3.25
C ALA A 73 8.33 -3.38 -4.30
N LYS A 74 7.17 -3.88 -3.85
CA LYS A 74 6.12 -4.42 -4.72
C LYS A 74 5.57 -3.35 -5.66
N SER A 75 5.27 -2.16 -5.17
CA SER A 75 4.80 -1.04 -5.99
C SER A 75 5.83 -0.61 -7.06
N GLY A 76 7.12 -0.59 -6.72
CA GLY A 76 8.18 -0.34 -7.70
C GLY A 76 8.29 -1.43 -8.77
N THR A 77 8.09 -2.69 -8.37
CA THR A 77 8.02 -3.82 -9.32
C THR A 77 6.80 -3.69 -10.23
N ASP A 78 5.63 -3.34 -9.70
CA ASP A 78 4.41 -3.17 -10.50
C ASP A 78 4.55 -2.02 -11.51
N ALA A 79 5.18 -0.91 -11.12
CA ALA A 79 5.50 0.20 -12.03
C ALA A 79 6.47 -0.22 -13.14
N TYR A 80 7.46 -1.06 -12.82
CA TYR A 80 8.36 -1.66 -13.81
C TYR A 80 7.58 -2.56 -14.78
N LEU A 81 6.77 -3.49 -14.27
CA LEU A 81 5.99 -4.43 -15.08
C LEU A 81 4.95 -3.74 -15.98
N GLN A 82 4.44 -2.58 -15.58
CA GLN A 82 3.48 -1.82 -16.39
C GLN A 82 4.14 -1.02 -17.52
N SER A 83 5.38 -0.58 -17.34
CA SER A 83 6.07 0.33 -18.26
C SER A 83 7.29 -0.26 -18.97
N ASP A 84 7.67 -1.49 -18.60
CA ASP A 84 8.92 -2.17 -18.97
C ASP A 84 10.18 -1.31 -18.86
N SER A 85 10.16 -0.29 -17.98
CA SER A 85 11.23 0.68 -17.83
C SER A 85 11.67 0.83 -16.38
N VAL A 86 12.97 0.62 -16.17
CA VAL A 86 13.63 0.80 -14.86
C VAL A 86 13.60 2.27 -14.42
N GLU A 87 13.58 3.20 -15.38
CA GLU A 87 13.56 4.64 -15.10
C GLU A 87 12.23 5.06 -14.46
N THR A 88 11.11 4.51 -14.93
CA THR A 88 9.77 4.79 -14.36
C THR A 88 9.70 4.29 -12.92
N ALA A 89 10.21 3.08 -12.66
CA ALA A 89 10.30 2.54 -11.30
C ALA A 89 11.25 3.35 -10.41
N GLN A 90 12.35 3.85 -10.95
CA GLN A 90 13.30 4.71 -10.22
C GLN A 90 12.66 6.03 -9.79
N LYS A 91 11.96 6.71 -10.73
CA LYS A 91 11.24 7.95 -10.45
C LYS A 91 10.12 7.73 -9.43
N HIS A 92 9.35 6.65 -9.59
CA HIS A 92 8.28 6.26 -8.65
C HIS A 92 8.81 6.00 -7.22
N LEU A 93 9.96 5.35 -7.11
CA LEU A 93 10.60 5.07 -5.82
C LEU A 93 11.45 6.24 -5.31
N GLY A 94 11.64 7.32 -6.07
CA GLY A 94 12.47 8.47 -5.67
C GLY A 94 13.93 8.13 -5.42
N HIS A 95 14.51 7.17 -6.16
CA HIS A 95 15.92 6.82 -6.02
C HIS A 95 16.82 7.67 -6.93
N ALA A 96 17.90 8.21 -6.38
CA ALA A 96 18.89 8.95 -7.16
C ALA A 96 19.73 8.04 -8.08
N ASN A 97 19.98 6.78 -7.68
CA ASN A 97 20.81 5.84 -8.43
C ASN A 97 19.98 4.65 -8.98
N PRO A 98 20.05 4.34 -10.29
CA PRO A 98 19.35 3.20 -10.90
C PRO A 98 19.72 1.83 -10.28
N SER A 99 20.94 1.69 -9.75
CA SER A 99 21.39 0.45 -9.13
C SER A 99 20.63 0.13 -7.84
N MET A 100 20.16 1.14 -7.11
CA MET A 100 19.30 0.93 -5.93
C MET A 100 17.95 0.35 -6.34
N THR A 101 17.36 0.84 -7.43
CA THR A 101 16.07 0.39 -7.98
C THR A 101 16.12 -1.08 -8.40
N LYS A 102 17.24 -1.55 -8.97
CA LYS A 102 17.41 -2.97 -9.34
C LYS A 102 17.26 -3.94 -8.16
N ARG A 103 17.53 -3.51 -6.92
CA ARG A 103 17.33 -4.33 -5.72
C ARG A 103 15.85 -4.45 -5.31
N TYR A 104 15.02 -3.51 -5.74
CA TYR A 104 13.60 -3.48 -5.42
C TYR A 104 12.71 -4.07 -6.52
N ILE A 105 13.21 -4.18 -7.76
CA ILE A 105 12.52 -4.86 -8.86
C ILE A 105 12.68 -6.37 -8.67
N ARG A 106 11.62 -7.06 -8.23
CA ARG A 106 11.55 -8.52 -8.22
C ARG A 106 11.04 -8.98 -9.58
N ARG A 107 11.84 -9.75 -10.33
CA ARG A 107 11.46 -10.25 -11.68
C ARG A 107 10.55 -11.48 -11.64
N ASP A 108 10.14 -11.91 -10.46
CA ASP A 108 9.27 -13.07 -10.30
C ASP A 108 7.87 -12.80 -10.90
N LYS A 109 7.18 -13.89 -11.24
CA LYS A 109 5.85 -13.86 -11.87
C LYS A 109 4.91 -12.91 -11.10
N ALA A 110 4.19 -12.07 -11.83
CA ALA A 110 3.14 -11.24 -11.25
C ALA A 110 2.12 -12.16 -10.55
N LEU A 111 2.00 -12.04 -9.23
CA LEU A 111 0.95 -12.71 -8.47
C LEU A 111 -0.38 -12.09 -8.89
N THR A 112 -1.28 -12.90 -9.43
CA THR A 112 -2.67 -12.48 -9.64
C THR A 112 -3.29 -12.25 -8.26
N PRO A 113 -4.06 -11.16 -8.06
CA PRO A 113 -4.85 -11.01 -6.85
C PRO A 113 -5.72 -12.27 -6.68
N LEU A 114 -5.70 -12.86 -5.48
CA LEU A 114 -6.60 -13.96 -5.17
C LEU A 114 -8.02 -13.48 -5.44
N GLU A 115 -8.74 -14.13 -6.36
CA GLU A 115 -10.07 -13.69 -6.82
C GLU A 115 -11.09 -13.53 -5.67
N ASN A 116 -10.79 -14.14 -4.52
CA ASN A 116 -11.60 -14.13 -3.31
C ASN A 116 -10.94 -13.40 -2.12
N CYS A 117 -10.13 -12.37 -2.37
CA CYS A 117 -9.74 -11.43 -1.32
C CYS A 117 -10.98 -10.61 -0.94
N GLY A 118 -11.80 -11.20 -0.08
CA GLY A 118 -13.12 -10.71 0.27
C GLY A 118 -13.10 -9.21 0.58
N THR A 119 -14.13 -8.54 0.06
CA THR A 119 -14.57 -7.21 0.46
C THR A 119 -14.18 -6.96 1.91
N PRO A 120 -13.45 -5.87 2.23
CA PRO A 120 -12.98 -5.64 3.59
C PRO A 120 -14.18 -5.76 4.53
N ALA A 121 -14.19 -6.83 5.32
CA ALA A 121 -15.23 -7.05 6.31
C ALA A 121 -15.31 -5.77 7.12
N LYS A 122 -16.51 -5.18 7.16
CA LYS A 122 -16.78 -3.94 7.90
C LYS A 122 -16.05 -4.04 9.24
N ILE A 123 -15.15 -3.09 9.49
CA ILE A 123 -14.52 -2.95 10.79
C ILE A 123 -15.69 -2.77 11.75
N ALA A 124 -15.99 -3.80 12.52
CA ALA A 124 -17.07 -3.79 13.49
C ALA A 124 -16.92 -2.54 14.35
N GLU A 125 -17.90 -1.64 14.24
CA GLU A 125 -18.17 -0.62 15.23
C GLU A 125 -18.38 -1.36 16.55
N LYS A 126 -17.37 -1.33 17.41
CA LYS A 126 -17.60 -1.53 18.84
C LYS A 126 -18.01 -0.17 19.38
N SER A 127 -19.31 0.00 19.54
CA SER A 127 -19.91 0.88 20.52
C SER A 127 -19.51 0.36 21.90
N ASP A 128 -18.55 1.02 22.53
CA ASP A 128 -18.28 0.85 23.95
C ASP A 128 -19.20 1.84 24.69
N GLU A 129 -20.07 1.30 25.55
CA GLU A 129 -20.80 1.99 26.62
C GLU A 129 -19.86 2.70 27.61
#